data_AF-A0A0C2RTW7-F1
#
_entry.id   AF-A0A0C2RTW7-F1
#
_cell.length_a   1.000
_cell.length_b   1.000
_cell.length_c   1.000
_cell.angle_alpha   90.00
_cell.angle_beta   90.00
_cell.angle_gamma   90.00
#
_symmetry.space_group_name_H-M   'P 1'
#
loop_
_entity.id
_entity.type
_entity.pdbx_description
1 polymer ?
#
loop_
_entity_poly.entity_id
_entity_poly.type
_entity_poly.pdbx_seq_one_letter_code
_entity_poly.pdbx_strand_id
1 'polypeptide(L)' 'MRHCRACGRRYNRAIRLSSKFICVWCEQSLIQLKPEDHGYDRWIHLLKD' A
#
# COMPACT_ATOMS: atom_id res chain seq x y z
N MET A 1 -3.40 0.52 17.19
CA MET A 1 -2.45 0.16 16.11
C MET A 1 -3.22 -0.43 14.95
N ARG A 2 -2.93 -0.03 13.70
CA ARG A 2 -3.60 -0.56 12.51
C ARG A 2 -2.60 -1.40 11.71
N HIS A 3 -3.10 -2.44 11.02
CA HIS A 3 -2.27 -3.27 10.15
C HIS A 3 -2.20 -2.64 8.76
N CYS A 4 -1.00 -2.54 8.21
CA CYS A 4 -0.82 -2.21 6.81
C CYS A 4 -1.33 -3.37 5.94
N ARG A 5 -2.23 -3.11 4.99
CA ARG A 5 -2.74 -4.13 4.09
C ARG A 5 -1.67 -4.66 3.12
N ALA A 6 -0.69 -3.83 2.77
CA ALA A 6 0.37 -4.21 1.83
C ALA A 6 1.44 -5.13 2.46
N CYS A 7 1.93 -4.82 3.66
CA CYS A 7 3.01 -5.58 4.29
C CYS A 7 2.60 -6.35 5.56
N GLY A 8 1.35 -6.25 6.00
CA GLY A 8 0.81 -6.97 7.18
C GLY A 8 1.32 -6.46 8.54
N ARG A 9 2.34 -5.62 8.57
CA ARG A 9 2.94 -5.12 9.81
C ARG A 9 2.05 -4.08 10.50
N ARG A 10 2.19 -4.00 11.83
CA ARG A 10 1.50 -3.01 12.69
C ARG A 10 2.21 -1.67 12.62
N TYR A 11 1.45 -0.61 12.38
CA TYR A 11 1.95 0.75 12.42
C TYR A 11 1.02 1.68 13.21
N ASN A 12 1.61 2.71 13.80
CA ASN A 12 0.88 3.83 14.40
C ASN A 12 0.59 4.94 13.39
N ARG A 13 1.45 5.13 12.38
CA ARG A 13 1.27 6.10 11.30
C ARG A 13 1.08 5.38 9.98
N ALA A 14 0.01 5.72 9.30
CA ALA A 14 -0.38 5.14 8.02
C ALA A 14 -1.41 6.07 7.36
N ILE A 15 -1.53 5.96 6.04
CA ILE A 15 -2.53 6.66 5.25
C ILE A 15 -3.68 5.71 4.91
N ARG A 16 -4.80 6.31 4.53
CA ARG A 16 -5.96 5.57 4.04
C ARG A 16 -6.04 5.72 2.52
N LEU A 17 -5.88 4.62 1.80
CA LEU A 17 -5.91 4.56 0.34
C LEU A 17 -7.01 3.59 -0.07
N SER A 18 -8.01 4.04 -0.82
CA SER A 18 -9.22 3.26 -1.16
C SER A 18 -9.79 2.49 0.04
N SER A 19 -10.07 3.20 1.14
CA SER A 19 -10.56 2.62 2.41
C SER A 19 -9.59 1.70 3.18
N LYS A 20 -8.47 1.29 2.60
CA LYS A 20 -7.47 0.38 3.19
C LYS A 20 -6.36 1.16 3.91
N PHE A 21 -5.84 0.57 4.98
CA PHE A 21 -4.74 1.15 5.75
C PHE A 21 -3.39 0.76 5.15
N ILE A 22 -2.59 1.73 4.75
CA ILE A 22 -1.27 1.53 4.14
C ILE A 22 -0.22 2.32 4.92
N CYS A 23 0.87 1.68 5.34
CA CYS A 23 1.94 2.37 6.05
C CYS A 23 2.74 3.30 5.11
N VAL A 24 3.41 4.28 5.70
CA VAL A 24 4.19 5.29 4.97
C VAL A 24 5.23 4.67 4.03
N TRP A 25 5.92 3.62 4.48
CA TRP A 25 6.91 2.93 3.64
C TRP A 25 6.29 2.30 2.38
N CYS A 26 5.14 1.63 2.54
CA CYS A 26 4.46 1.01 1.41
C CYS A 26 3.86 2.06 0.47
N GLU A 27 3.40 3.20 0.99
CA GLU A 27 2.99 4.32 0.13
C GLU A 27 4.17 4.87 -0.67
N GLN A 28 5.32 5.16 -0.03
CA GLN A 28 6.49 5.64 -0.76
C GLN A 28 6.92 4.66 -1.86
N SER A 29 6.87 3.36 -1.59
CA SER A 29 7.10 2.33 -2.62
C SER A 29 6.08 2.38 -3.76
N LEU A 30 4.82 2.70 -3.48
CA LEU A 30 3.78 2.86 -4.50
C LEU A 30 4.03 4.10 -5.37
N ILE A 31 4.42 5.23 -4.77
CA ILE A 31 4.71 6.48 -5.48
C ILE A 31 5.91 6.31 -6.42
N GLN A 32 6.91 5.54 -6.00
CA GLN A 32 8.11 5.24 -6.80
C GLN A 32 7.88 4.15 -7.84
N LEU A 33 6.77 3.42 -7.76
CA LEU A 33 6.48 2.30 -8.64
C LEU A 33 6.11 2.81 -10.03
N LYS A 34 6.71 2.23 -11.07
CA LYS A 34 6.30 2.56 -12.44
C LYS A 34 5.12 1.68 -12.87
N PRO A 35 4.27 2.14 -13.80
CA PRO A 35 3.18 1.32 -14.36
C PRO A 35 3.68 0.04 -15.04
N GLU A 36 4.94 0.03 -15.46
CA GLU A 36 5.61 -1.07 -16.17
C GLU A 36 6.12 -2.14 -15.20
N ASP A 37 6.22 -1.85 -13.91
CA ASP A 37 6.66 -2.80 -12.91
C ASP A 37 5.56 -3.83 -12.63
N HIS A 38 5.92 -5.11 -12.60
CA HIS A 38 5.04 -6.20 -12.16
C HIS A 38 4.44 -5.98 -10.75
N GLY A 39 5.06 -5.12 -9.94
CA GLY A 39 4.50 -4.71 -8.64
C GLY A 39 3.22 -3.89 -8.78
N TYR A 40 2.99 -3.21 -9.91
CA TYR A 40 1.87 -2.30 -10.14
C TYR A 40 0.55 -3.07 -10.18
N ASP A 41 0.50 -4.20 -10.89
CA ASP A 41 -0.67 -5.08 -10.91
C ASP A 41 -1.03 -5.57 -9.51
N ARG A 42 -0.02 -5.93 -8.70
CA ARG A 42 -0.24 -6.34 -7.31
C ARG A 42 -0.86 -5.22 -6.49
N TRP A 43 -0.39 -3.99 -6.67
CA TRP A 43 -0.95 -2.82 -5.99
C TRP A 43 -2.37 -2.50 -6.47
N ILE A 44 -2.64 -2.60 -7.77
CA ILE A 44 -3.99 -2.49 -8.32
C ILE A 44 -4.89 -3.52 -7.64
N HIS A 45 -4.55 -4.80 -7.62
CA HIS A 45 -5.33 -5.82 -6.93
C HIS A 45 -5.49 -5.55 -5.42
N LEU A 46 -4.45 -5.02 -4.77
CA LEU A 46 -4.48 -4.73 -3.35
C LEU A 46 -5.36 -3.52 -3.02
N LEU A 47 -5.50 -2.57 -3.95
CA LEU A 47 -6.29 -1.34 -3.83
C LEU A 47 -7.67 -1.44 -4.48
N LYS A 48 -7.90 -2.40 -5.38
CA LYS A 48 -9.18 -2.69 -6.02
C LYS A 48 -10.08 -3.41 -5.02
N ASP A 49 -10.81 -2.61 -4.25
CA ASP A 49 -12.01 -2.95 -3.47
C ASP A 49 -12.77 -1.64 -3.22
#